data_AF-A0A9D6QXY3-F1
#
_entry.id   AF-A0A9D6QXY3-F1
#
_cell.length_a   1.000
_cell.length_b   1.000
_cell.length_c   1.000
_cell.angle_alpha   90.00
_cell.angle_beta   90.00
_cell.angle_gamma   90.00
#
_symmetry.space_group_name_H-M   'P 1'
#
loop_
_entity.id
_entity.type
_entity.pdbx_description
1 polymer ?
#
loop_
_entity_poly.entity_id
_entity_poly.type
_entity_poly.pdbx_seq_one_letter_code
_entity_poly.pdbx_strand_id
1 'polypeptide(L)'
;MRSWVIVLALFPCVTPAQSPYVRERVGEPRTAATVESGPFAYIPIEQWQGKRVIFLPESAKTREYGYQSFTGGSGRFGRPTYEECVGKTGKVVQVTTERYAKVTVEMEENGKRYEGTVYADNLDGVAFLDE
;
A
#
# COMPACT_ATOMS: atom_id res chain seq x y z
N MET A 1 -4.36 62.86 -21.98
CA MET A 1 -5.21 61.86 -21.33
C MET A 1 -4.88 60.50 -21.97
N ARG A 2 -4.19 59.62 -21.23
CA ARG A 2 -3.70 58.33 -21.76
C ARG A 2 -4.69 57.23 -21.34
N SER A 3 -5.39 56.65 -22.31
CA SER A 3 -6.23 55.46 -22.10
C SER A 3 -5.36 54.25 -21.79
N TRP A 4 -5.67 53.55 -20.70
CA TRP A 4 -5.08 52.25 -20.37
C TRP A 4 -6.02 51.17 -20.87
N VAL A 5 -5.53 50.31 -21.76
CA VAL A 5 -6.20 49.08 -22.17
C VAL A 5 -5.80 48.00 -21.19
N ILE A 6 -6.75 47.47 -20.42
CA ILE A 6 -6.55 46.31 -19.55
C ILE A 6 -6.76 45.05 -20.40
N VAL A 7 -5.68 44.30 -20.62
CA VAL A 7 -5.73 42.97 -21.24
C VAL A 7 -5.99 41.95 -20.12
N LEU A 8 -7.16 41.31 -20.14
CA LEU A 8 -7.44 40.15 -19.28
C LEU A 8 -6.66 38.93 -19.82
N ALA A 9 -5.67 38.48 -19.05
CA ALA A 9 -5.00 37.22 -19.31
C ALA A 9 -5.90 36.05 -18.86
N LEU A 10 -6.28 35.20 -19.82
CA LEU A 10 -6.97 33.94 -19.58
C LEU A 10 -6.02 32.95 -18.89
N PHE A 11 -6.32 32.57 -17.65
CA PHE A 11 -5.65 31.46 -16.97
C PHE A 11 -6.17 30.14 -17.55
N PRO A 12 -5.30 29.25 -18.09
CA PRO A 12 -5.72 27.92 -18.48
C PRO A 12 -6.11 27.11 -17.24
N CYS A 13 -7.34 26.60 -17.25
CA CYS A 13 -7.85 25.64 -16.28
C CYS A 13 -6.97 24.38 -16.32
N VAL A 14 -6.20 24.15 -15.26
CA VAL A 14 -5.46 22.89 -15.08
C VAL A 14 -6.50 21.82 -14.75
N THR A 15 -6.76 20.92 -15.68
CA THR A 15 -7.53 19.70 -15.40
C THR A 15 -6.73 18.86 -14.39
N PRO A 16 -7.34 18.41 -13.28
CA PRO A 16 -6.64 17.51 -12.37
C PRO A 16 -6.35 16.21 -13.11
N ALA A 17 -5.07 15.87 -13.22
CA ALA A 17 -4.63 14.58 -13.74
C ALA A 17 -5.24 13.47 -12.87
N GLN A 18 -6.15 12.69 -13.45
CA GLN A 18 -6.68 11.48 -12.82
C GLN A 18 -5.48 10.56 -12.53
N SER A 19 -5.15 10.38 -11.26
CA SER A 19 -4.08 9.48 -10.87
C SER A 19 -4.46 8.06 -11.30
N PRO A 20 -3.58 7.27 -11.96
CA PRO A 20 -3.88 5.92 -12.43
C PRO A 20 -4.14 4.90 -11.30
N TYR A 21 -4.14 5.36 -10.05
CA TYR A 21 -4.28 4.57 -8.83
C TYR A 21 -5.71 4.61 -8.26
N VAL A 22 -6.61 5.43 -8.81
CA VAL A 22 -8.01 5.50 -8.39
C VAL A 22 -8.85 4.73 -9.40
N ARG A 23 -9.41 3.58 -9.00
CA ARG A 23 -10.41 2.87 -9.82
C ARG A 23 -11.73 3.66 -9.80
N GLU A 24 -12.29 3.96 -10.97
CA GLU A 24 -13.56 4.71 -11.12
C GLU A 24 -14.80 3.95 -10.60
N ARG A 25 -14.69 2.65 -10.32
CA ARG A 25 -15.78 1.85 -9.77
C ARG A 25 -15.26 0.89 -8.69
N VAL A 26 -15.53 1.25 -7.44
CA VAL A 26 -15.62 0.28 -6.33
C VAL A 26 -17.00 -0.36 -6.47
N GLY A 27 -17.10 -1.69 -6.31
CA GLY A 27 -18.35 -2.45 -6.52
C GLY A 27 -19.56 -1.87 -5.78
N GLU A 28 -20.76 -2.32 -6.15
CA GLU A 28 -22.02 -1.90 -5.54
C GLU A 28 -21.91 -1.84 -4.00
N PRO A 29 -22.46 -0.78 -3.36
CA PRO A 29 -22.38 -0.63 -1.92
C PRO A 29 -23.16 -1.79 -1.28
N ARG A 30 -22.42 -2.81 -0.85
CA ARG A 30 -22.92 -3.75 0.15
C ARG A 30 -23.18 -2.92 1.39
N THR A 31 -24.39 -3.02 1.93
CA THR A 31 -24.74 -2.43 3.22
C THR A 31 -23.68 -2.89 4.21
N ALA A 32 -22.78 -1.98 4.59
CA ALA A 32 -21.74 -2.27 5.55
C ALA A 32 -22.46 -2.61 6.86
N ALA A 33 -22.32 -3.85 7.32
CA ALA A 33 -22.53 -4.11 8.73
C ALA A 33 -21.65 -3.09 9.47
N THR A 34 -22.22 -2.40 10.44
CA THR A 34 -21.48 -1.49 11.31
C THR A 34 -20.34 -2.30 11.92
N VAL A 35 -19.14 -2.13 11.38
CA VAL A 35 -17.92 -2.64 11.99
C VAL A 35 -17.78 -1.81 13.25
N GLU A 36 -18.10 -2.39 14.39
CA GLU A 36 -17.75 -1.77 15.67
C GLU A 36 -16.25 -1.52 15.60
N SER A 37 -15.83 -0.25 15.60
CA SER A 37 -14.41 0.09 15.62
C SER A 37 -13.90 -0.22 17.02
N GLY A 38 -13.58 -1.49 17.26
CA GLY A 38 -12.75 -1.89 18.37
C GLY A 38 -11.38 -1.20 18.24
N PRO A 39 -10.61 -1.06 19.33
CA PRO A 39 -9.20 -0.73 19.21
C PRO A 39 -8.57 -1.76 18.26
N PHE A 40 -7.87 -1.31 17.20
CA PHE A 40 -7.15 -2.19 16.27
C PHE A 40 -6.41 -3.24 17.10
N ALA A 41 -6.89 -4.49 17.05
CA ALA A 41 -6.39 -5.52 17.92
C ALA A 41 -4.93 -5.79 17.54
N TYR A 42 -4.02 -5.71 18.50
CA TYR A 42 -2.65 -6.17 18.28
C TYR A 42 -2.71 -7.67 17.99
N ILE A 43 -2.20 -8.07 16.83
CA ILE A 43 -2.07 -9.47 16.43
C ILE A 43 -0.63 -9.89 16.71
N PRO A 44 -0.36 -10.87 17.59
CA PRO A 44 0.99 -11.40 17.81
C PRO A 44 1.56 -12.00 16.52
N ILE A 45 2.87 -11.85 16.28
CA ILE A 45 3.54 -12.29 15.04
C ILE A 45 3.27 -13.77 14.74
N GLU A 46 3.22 -14.62 15.78
CA GLU A 46 2.99 -16.06 15.66
C GLU A 46 1.62 -16.38 15.04
N GLN A 47 0.67 -15.44 15.11
CA GLN A 47 -0.69 -15.57 14.58
C GLN A 47 -0.83 -14.92 13.19
N TRP A 48 0.23 -14.36 12.63
CA TRP A 48 0.17 -13.72 11.31
C TRP A 48 0.04 -14.74 10.18
N GLN A 49 0.49 -15.99 10.38
CA GLN A 49 0.39 -17.01 9.34
C GLN A 49 -1.07 -17.27 8.96
N GLY A 50 -1.37 -17.17 7.67
CA GLY A 50 -2.71 -17.33 7.12
C GLY A 50 -3.51 -16.04 7.03
N LYS A 51 -3.10 -14.96 7.70
CA LYS A 51 -3.74 -13.64 7.63
C LYS A 51 -3.46 -12.98 6.28
N ARG A 52 -4.39 -12.12 5.86
CA ARG A 52 -4.26 -11.32 4.64
C ARG A 52 -3.75 -9.93 4.96
N VAL A 53 -2.94 -9.40 4.07
CA VAL A 53 -2.40 -8.05 4.13
C VAL A 53 -2.67 -7.30 2.83
N ILE A 54 -2.78 -5.98 2.93
CA ILE A 54 -2.79 -5.06 1.79
C ILE A 54 -1.56 -4.16 1.84
N PHE A 55 -0.91 -3.96 0.70
CA PHE A 55 0.20 -3.03 0.59
C PHE A 55 -0.30 -1.59 0.52
N LEU A 56 0.16 -0.77 1.45
CA LEU A 56 -0.31 0.58 1.63
C LEU A 56 0.30 1.55 0.62
N PRO A 57 -0.44 2.60 0.24
CA PRO A 57 0.13 3.66 -0.57
C PRO A 57 1.13 4.49 0.24
N GLU A 58 2.19 4.91 -0.45
CA GLU A 58 3.31 5.65 0.11
C GLU A 58 3.39 7.07 -0.48
N SER A 59 4.06 7.95 0.24
CA SER A 59 4.30 9.32 -0.21
C SER A 59 5.06 9.32 -1.54
N ALA A 60 4.80 10.29 -2.42
CA ALA A 60 5.47 10.34 -3.73
C ALA A 60 7.01 10.37 -3.63
N LYS A 61 7.56 10.90 -2.52
CA LYS A 61 9.00 10.97 -2.26
C LYS A 61 9.61 9.61 -1.89
N THR A 62 8.83 8.67 -1.37
CA THR A 62 9.32 7.37 -0.87
C THR A 62 9.12 6.24 -1.89
N ARG A 63 8.24 6.42 -2.88
CA ARG A 63 7.93 5.39 -3.90
C ARG A 63 9.14 4.91 -4.69
N GLU A 64 10.13 5.77 -4.96
CA GLU A 64 11.35 5.38 -5.69
C GLU A 64 12.19 4.31 -4.96
N TYR A 65 12.00 4.17 -3.65
CA TYR A 65 12.71 3.18 -2.83
C TYR A 65 11.95 1.85 -2.68
N GLY A 66 10.74 1.77 -3.23
CA GLY A 66 9.85 0.61 -3.11
C GLY A 66 9.48 0.29 -1.66
N TYR A 67 9.03 -0.94 -1.44
CA TYR A 67 8.67 -1.43 -0.11
C TYR A 67 9.91 -1.92 0.63
N GLN A 68 10.49 -1.05 1.47
CA GLN A 68 11.84 -1.24 2.03
C GLN A 68 11.96 -2.41 3.02
N SER A 69 10.85 -2.77 3.68
CA SER A 69 10.79 -3.91 4.59
C SER A 69 10.70 -5.25 3.85
N PHE A 70 10.57 -5.23 2.52
CA PHE A 70 10.38 -6.43 1.72
C PHE A 70 11.52 -6.64 0.71
N THR A 71 11.74 -7.91 0.37
CA THR A 71 12.64 -8.35 -0.71
C THR A 71 11.92 -9.35 -1.63
N GLY A 72 12.52 -9.67 -2.78
CA GLY A 72 11.92 -10.53 -3.82
C GLY A 72 11.27 -9.75 -4.96
N GLY A 73 11.48 -8.43 -5.01
CA GLY A 73 10.99 -7.54 -6.05
C GLY A 73 11.98 -7.26 -7.18
N SER A 74 11.52 -6.50 -8.15
CA SER A 74 12.33 -6.04 -9.29
C SER A 74 12.97 -4.66 -9.10
N GLY A 75 12.70 -4.00 -7.98
CA GLY A 75 13.22 -2.68 -7.64
C GLY A 75 14.65 -2.68 -7.10
N ARG A 76 15.11 -1.50 -6.67
CA ARG A 76 16.45 -1.31 -6.10
C ARG A 76 16.67 -2.24 -4.91
N PHE A 77 17.86 -2.83 -4.83
CA PHE A 77 18.25 -3.78 -3.77
C PHE A 77 17.33 -5.01 -3.66
N GLY A 78 16.63 -5.38 -4.75
CA GLY A 78 15.70 -6.51 -4.75
C GLY A 78 14.40 -6.23 -4.00
N ARG A 79 14.07 -4.96 -3.74
CA ARG A 79 12.81 -4.55 -3.09
C ARG A 79 11.65 -4.57 -4.07
N PRO A 80 10.43 -4.91 -3.64
CA PRO A 80 9.24 -4.75 -4.47
C PRO A 80 9.05 -3.28 -4.86
N THR A 81 8.83 -3.02 -6.14
CA THR A 81 8.49 -1.68 -6.60
C THR A 81 7.10 -1.29 -6.11
N TYR A 82 6.79 -0.01 -6.18
CA TYR A 82 5.48 0.49 -5.80
C TYR A 82 4.38 -0.10 -6.70
N GLU A 83 4.62 -0.14 -8.01
CA GLU A 83 3.70 -0.69 -9.03
C GLU A 83 3.49 -2.20 -8.88
N GLU A 84 4.50 -2.91 -8.36
CA GLU A 84 4.39 -4.35 -8.12
C GLU A 84 3.36 -4.67 -7.04
N CYS A 85 3.22 -3.83 -6.00
CA CYS A 85 2.48 -4.19 -4.78
C CYS A 85 1.35 -3.25 -4.37
N VAL A 86 1.39 -1.95 -4.67
CA VAL A 86 0.45 -0.96 -4.10
C VAL A 86 -1.02 -1.36 -4.29
N GLY A 87 -1.77 -1.33 -3.18
CA GLY A 87 -3.20 -1.64 -3.17
C GLY A 87 -3.54 -3.11 -3.47
N LYS A 88 -2.54 -3.96 -3.66
CA LYS A 88 -2.72 -5.40 -3.87
C LYS A 88 -2.69 -6.14 -2.55
N THR A 89 -3.35 -7.29 -2.56
CA THR A 89 -3.48 -8.16 -1.39
C THR A 89 -2.58 -9.37 -1.51
N GLY A 90 -2.09 -9.81 -0.36
CA GLY A 90 -1.31 -11.03 -0.23
C GLY A 90 -1.66 -11.77 1.05
N LYS A 91 -1.35 -13.06 1.07
CA LYS A 91 -1.50 -13.93 2.24
C LYS A 91 -0.14 -14.20 2.86
N VAL A 92 -0.05 -14.07 4.18
CA VAL A 92 1.15 -14.52 4.92
C VAL A 92 1.17 -16.05 4.90
N VAL A 93 2.11 -16.64 4.16
CA VAL A 93 2.21 -18.10 4.00
C VAL A 93 3.23 -18.74 4.94
N GLN A 94 4.17 -17.95 5.46
CA GLN A 94 5.20 -18.40 6.39
C GLN A 94 5.56 -17.28 7.36
N VAL A 95 5.82 -17.66 8.61
CA VAL A 95 6.33 -16.80 9.68
C VAL A 95 7.53 -17.50 10.32
N THR A 96 8.62 -16.78 10.52
CA THR A 96 9.83 -17.25 11.20
C THR A 96 10.18 -16.26 12.31
N THR A 97 10.25 -16.70 13.57
CA THR A 97 10.47 -15.86 14.76
C THR A 97 11.80 -16.12 15.47
N GLU A 98 12.84 -16.53 14.73
CA GLU A 98 14.17 -16.81 15.29
C GLU A 98 14.93 -15.52 15.67
N ARG A 99 16.13 -15.28 15.11
CA ARG A 99 16.97 -14.12 15.47
C ARG A 99 16.37 -12.78 14.99
N TYR A 100 15.68 -12.82 13.86
CA TYR A 100 14.96 -11.68 13.28
C TYR A 100 13.64 -12.22 12.74
N ALA A 101 12.54 -11.62 13.17
CA ALA A 101 11.23 -12.02 12.70
C ALA A 101 11.09 -11.71 11.20
N LYS A 102 10.69 -12.72 10.44
CA LYS A 102 10.48 -12.66 8.99
C LYS A 102 9.17 -13.28 8.63
N VAL A 103 8.56 -12.78 7.57
CA VAL A 103 7.37 -13.35 6.99
C VAL A 103 7.51 -13.52 5.48
N THR A 104 6.83 -14.50 4.92
CA THR A 104 6.65 -14.61 3.47
C THR A 104 5.22 -14.28 3.13
N VAL A 105 5.03 -13.29 2.27
CA VAL A 105 3.74 -12.88 1.73
C VAL A 105 3.64 -13.39 0.30
N GLU A 106 2.62 -14.19 0.01
CA GLU A 106 2.27 -14.63 -1.35
C GLU A 106 1.14 -13.76 -1.88
N MET A 107 1.38 -13.09 -3.01
CA MET A 107 0.42 -12.17 -3.62
C MET A 107 -0.76 -12.94 -4.23
N GLU A 108 -1.99 -12.47 -3.97
CA GLU A 108 -3.20 -13.14 -4.47
C GLU A 108 -3.37 -13.01 -5.99
N GLU A 109 -2.85 -11.93 -6.59
CA GLU A 109 -3.02 -11.65 -8.02
C GLU A 109 -2.14 -12.54 -8.93
N ASN A 110 -0.91 -12.87 -8.48
CA ASN A 110 0.08 -13.49 -9.35
C ASN A 110 0.93 -14.59 -8.67
N GLY A 111 0.66 -14.92 -7.41
CA GLY A 111 1.42 -15.93 -6.65
C GLY A 111 2.87 -15.56 -6.37
N LYS A 112 3.32 -14.34 -6.71
CA LYS A 112 4.68 -13.88 -6.41
C LYS A 112 4.86 -13.80 -4.90
N ARG A 113 6.04 -14.21 -4.42
CA ARG A 113 6.37 -14.21 -3.00
C ARG A 113 7.35 -13.10 -2.66
N TYR A 114 7.06 -12.39 -1.57
CA TYR A 114 7.92 -11.39 -0.98
C TYR A 114 8.30 -11.77 0.44
N GLU A 115 9.56 -11.61 0.79
CA GLU A 115 10.03 -11.81 2.16
C GLU A 115 10.05 -10.46 2.88
N GLY A 116 9.23 -10.33 3.92
CA GLY A 116 9.13 -9.16 4.78
C GLY A 116 9.97 -9.32 6.05
N THR A 117 10.71 -8.28 6.42
CA THR A 117 11.41 -8.19 7.72
C THR A 117 10.54 -7.44 8.71
N VAL A 118 10.37 -8.01 9.90
CA VAL A 118 9.58 -7.43 10.97
C VAL A 118 10.49 -6.69 11.93
N TYR A 119 10.16 -5.45 12.23
CA TYR A 119 10.89 -4.59 13.17
C TYR A 119 9.96 -4.14 14.29
N ALA A 120 10.32 -4.42 15.55
CA ALA A 120 9.52 -4.06 16.73
C ALA A 120 8.04 -4.44 16.58
N ASP A 121 7.79 -5.69 16.20
CA ASP A 121 6.45 -6.26 15.95
C ASP A 121 5.61 -5.54 14.89
N ASN A 122 6.27 -4.81 14.00
CA ASN A 122 5.64 -4.12 12.89
C ASN A 122 6.22 -4.58 11.53
N LEU A 123 5.32 -4.76 10.56
CA LEU A 123 5.65 -5.01 9.17
C LEU A 123 5.28 -3.77 8.35
N ASP A 124 6.28 -2.92 8.14
CA ASP A 124 6.05 -1.61 7.53
C ASP A 124 5.63 -1.69 6.05
N GLY A 125 4.75 -0.78 5.63
CA GLY A 125 4.21 -0.71 4.27
C GLY A 125 3.01 -1.61 3.98
N VAL A 126 2.48 -2.34 4.97
CA VAL A 126 1.24 -3.13 4.83
C VAL A 126 0.27 -2.92 5.99
N ALA A 127 -1.00 -3.29 5.77
CA ALA A 127 -2.00 -3.41 6.83
C ALA A 127 -2.65 -4.81 6.79
N PHE A 128 -2.97 -5.36 7.95
CA PHE A 128 -3.75 -6.59 8.07
C PHE A 128 -5.22 -6.32 7.73
N LEU A 129 -5.84 -7.27 7.02
CA LEU A 129 -7.26 -7.21 6.64
C LEU A 129 -8.15 -8.07 7.53
N ASP A 130 -7.56 -8.99 8.29
CA ASP A 130 -8.27 -9.93 9.15
C ASP A 130 -7.84 -9.70 10.61
N GLU A 131 -8.79 -9.32 11.47
CA GLU A 131 -8.60 -9.27 12.94
C GLU A 131 -8.64 -10.68 13.55
#